data_AF-A0A9W8QXV5-F1
#
_entry.id   AF-A0A9W8QXV5-F1
#
_cell.length_a   1.000
_cell.length_b   1.000
_cell.length_c   1.000
_cell.angle_alpha   90.00
_cell.angle_beta   90.00
_cell.angle_gamma   90.00
#
_symmetry.space_group_name_H-M   'P 1'
#
loop_
_entity.id
_entity.type
_entity.pdbx_description
1 polymer ?
#
loop_
_entity_poly.entity_id
_entity_poly.type
_entity_poly.pdbx_seq_one_letter_code
_entity_poly.pdbx_strand_id
1 'polypeptide(L)'
;MDGVRNLEGWRWVFLLEGISTVIAGVVCFFCLIDNAETSIWLEADEKRFLSLRRTTFMGGQSAKHAETMILKLVLCDWQVYLQSIIYISATMPNYGLKFTMPQITKYMGYTSANAQLLTIPPYCIGAISAFLSAVFADRLKWRMPFIVGAQTIVLIAFSILFAKASDIKDNISLCYFGVVLTYVDLYPITPGANA
;
A
#
# COMPACT_ATOMS: atom_id res chain seq x y z
N MET A 1 -4.52 -11.54 27.27
CA MET A 1 -4.36 -12.91 27.81
C MET A 1 -3.06 -12.98 28.62
N ASP A 2 -2.85 -12.06 29.55
CA ASP A 2 -1.67 -12.10 30.42
C ASP A 2 -1.83 -13.22 31.46
N GLY A 3 -0.83 -14.09 31.57
CA GLY A 3 -0.79 -15.18 32.56
C GLY A 3 -1.47 -16.49 32.14
N VAL A 4 -2.13 -16.55 30.98
CA VAL A 4 -2.67 -17.81 30.46
C VAL A 4 -1.51 -18.70 29.98
N ARG A 5 -1.37 -19.90 30.56
CA ARG A 5 -0.27 -20.87 30.33
C ARG A 5 1.16 -20.34 30.63
N ASN A 6 1.33 -19.45 31.61
CA ASN A 6 2.64 -18.83 31.95
C ASN A 6 3.29 -18.06 30.78
N LEU A 7 2.48 -17.57 29.84
CA LEU A 7 2.95 -16.76 28.73
C LEU A 7 2.51 -15.31 28.94
N GLU A 8 3.45 -14.39 28.72
CA GLU A 8 3.18 -12.96 28.68
C GLU A 8 2.28 -12.63 27.48
N GLY A 9 1.40 -11.64 27.63
CA GLY A 9 0.36 -11.29 26.66
C GLY A 9 0.90 -10.94 25.29
N TRP A 10 2.12 -10.39 25.19
CA TRP A 10 2.77 -10.10 23.92
C TRP A 10 3.14 -11.37 23.13
N ARG A 11 3.48 -12.48 23.83
CA ARG A 11 3.79 -13.77 23.19
C ARG A 11 2.54 -14.39 22.56
N TRP A 12 1.38 -14.21 23.20
CA TRP A 12 0.10 -14.65 22.66
C TRP A 12 -0.28 -13.91 21.38
N VAL A 13 0.02 -12.60 21.28
CA VAL A 13 -0.22 -11.83 20.05
C VAL A 13 0.56 -12.44 18.87
N PHE A 14 1.87 -12.65 19.05
CA PHE A 14 2.70 -13.27 18.00
C PHE A 14 2.28 -14.71 17.67
N LEU A 15 1.85 -15.49 18.66
CA LEU A 15 1.45 -16.88 18.43
C LEU A 15 0.14 -16.97 17.64
N LEU A 16 -0.85 -16.14 17.97
CA LEU A 16 -2.12 -16.09 17.25
C LEU A 16 -1.94 -15.57 15.82
N GLU A 17 -1.11 -14.54 15.62
CA GLU A 17 -0.78 -13.99 14.30
C GLU A 17 0.07 -14.99 13.47
N GLY A 18 0.98 -15.72 14.11
CA GLY A 18 1.74 -16.79 13.46
C GLY A 18 0.87 -17.95 13.01
N ILE A 19 -0.10 -18.37 13.83
CA ILE A 19 -1.03 -19.44 13.45
C ILE A 19 -1.93 -19.01 12.29
N SER A 20 -2.48 -17.79 12.33
CA SER A 20 -3.33 -17.30 11.25
C SER A 20 -2.59 -17.21 9.91
N THR A 21 -1.33 -16.77 9.92
CA THR A 21 -0.48 -16.71 8.71
C THR A 21 -0.11 -18.10 8.19
N VAL A 22 0.18 -19.08 9.06
CA VAL A 22 0.41 -20.47 8.64
C VAL A 22 -0.85 -21.06 8.00
N ILE A 23 -2.03 -20.86 8.60
CA ILE A 23 -3.30 -21.31 8.02
C ILE A 23 -3.52 -20.67 6.66
N ALA A 24 -3.30 -19.35 6.54
CA ALA A 24 -3.41 -18.66 5.26
C ALA A 24 -2.43 -19.22 4.21
N GLY A 25 -1.20 -19.55 4.60
CA GLY A 25 -0.22 -20.19 3.72
C GLY A 25 -0.66 -21.56 3.23
N VAL A 26 -1.23 -22.39 4.10
CA VAL A 26 -1.78 -23.70 3.74
C VAL A 26 -2.98 -23.54 2.80
N VAL A 27 -3.88 -22.62 3.09
CA VAL A 27 -5.03 -22.31 2.22
C VAL A 27 -4.55 -21.81 0.86
N CYS A 28 -3.58 -20.90 0.81
CA CYS A 28 -2.98 -20.44 -0.44
C CYS A 28 -2.36 -21.58 -1.23
N PHE A 29 -1.69 -22.55 -0.59
CA PHE A 29 -1.13 -23.70 -1.29
C PHE A 29 -2.21 -24.53 -2.02
N PHE A 30 -3.42 -24.63 -1.46
CA PHE A 30 -4.53 -25.37 -2.10
C PHE A 30 -5.40 -24.52 -3.02
N CYS A 31 -5.54 -23.22 -2.75
CA CYS A 31 -6.42 -22.32 -3.48
C CYS A 31 -5.71 -21.51 -4.59
N LEU A 32 -4.39 -21.31 -4.50
CA LEU A 32 -3.64 -20.54 -5.48
C LEU A 32 -3.38 -21.42 -6.71
N ILE A 33 -4.03 -21.05 -7.81
CA ILE A 33 -3.93 -21.76 -9.08
C ILE A 33 -2.83 -21.07 -9.90
N ASP A 34 -1.74 -21.78 -10.20
CA ASP A 34 -0.59 -21.22 -10.92
C ASP A 34 -0.89 -20.84 -12.39
N ASN A 35 -1.90 -21.45 -13.02
CA ASN A 35 -2.25 -21.18 -14.40
C ASN A 35 -3.77 -21.14 -14.65
N ALA A 36 -4.19 -20.20 -15.50
CA ALA A 36 -5.60 -20.09 -15.91
C ALA A 36 -6.14 -21.41 -16.52
N GLU A 37 -5.27 -22.21 -17.16
CA GLU A 37 -5.62 -23.50 -17.75
C GLU A 37 -5.89 -24.59 -16.71
N THR A 38 -5.12 -24.63 -15.62
CA THR A 38 -5.27 -25.59 -14.51
C THR A 38 -6.36 -25.20 -13.51
N SER A 39 -7.06 -24.09 -13.76
CA SER A 39 -8.10 -23.64 -12.85
C SER A 39 -9.31 -24.58 -12.84
N ILE A 40 -9.73 -24.98 -11.64
CA ILE A 40 -10.91 -25.81 -11.42
C ILE A 40 -12.22 -25.00 -11.37
N TRP A 41 -12.12 -23.67 -11.25
CA TRP A 41 -13.27 -22.79 -11.04
C TRP A 41 -13.68 -21.98 -12.28
N LEU A 42 -12.81 -21.82 -13.29
CA LEU A 42 -13.16 -21.04 -14.49
C LEU A 42 -13.84 -21.89 -15.55
N GLU A 43 -14.83 -21.29 -16.20
CA GLU A 43 -15.52 -21.87 -17.34
C GLU A 43 -14.61 -21.87 -18.59
N ALA A 44 -14.89 -22.76 -19.55
CA ALA A 44 -14.04 -22.93 -20.74
C ALA A 44 -13.85 -21.61 -21.53
N ASP A 45 -14.88 -20.76 -21.57
CA ASP A 45 -14.83 -19.48 -22.25
C ASP A 45 -13.98 -18.44 -21.51
N GLU A 46 -14.01 -18.42 -20.17
CA GLU A 46 -13.17 -17.53 -19.36
C GLU A 46 -11.69 -17.92 -19.43
N LYS A 47 -11.39 -19.23 -19.46
CA LYS A 47 -10.04 -19.75 -19.69
C LYS A 47 -9.50 -19.31 -21.05
N ARG A 48 -10.34 -19.37 -22.09
CA ARG A 48 -9.99 -18.93 -23.45
C ARG A 48 -9.80 -17.42 -23.52
N PHE A 49 -10.63 -16.62 -22.83
CA PHE A 49 -10.45 -15.18 -22.75
C PHE A 49 -9.13 -14.81 -22.06
N LEU A 50 -8.79 -15.48 -20.95
CA LEU A 50 -7.55 -15.23 -20.22
C LEU A 50 -6.30 -15.67 -21.00
N SER A 51 -6.35 -16.80 -21.70
CA SER A 51 -5.23 -17.24 -22.55
C SER A 51 -5.00 -16.27 -23.72
N LEU A 52 -6.08 -15.84 -24.38
CA LEU A 52 -6.01 -14.83 -25.43
C LEU A 52 -5.46 -13.50 -24.90
N ARG A 53 -6.00 -12.99 -23.78
CA ARG A 53 -5.50 -11.77 -23.15
C ARG A 53 -4.01 -11.89 -22.79
N ARG A 54 -3.57 -13.01 -22.21
CA ARG A 54 -2.16 -13.27 -21.89
C ARG A 54 -1.31 -13.23 -23.16
N THR A 55 -1.73 -13.86 -24.26
CA THR A 55 -0.98 -13.84 -25.54
C THR A 55 -0.93 -12.46 -26.19
N THR A 56 -2.00 -11.67 -26.11
CA THR A 56 -2.04 -10.31 -26.67
C THR A 56 -1.20 -9.33 -25.85
N PHE A 57 -1.22 -9.43 -24.52
CA PHE A 57 -0.45 -8.54 -23.64
C PHE A 57 1.03 -8.94 -23.53
N MET A 58 1.37 -10.23 -23.58
CA MET A 58 2.76 -10.70 -23.48
C MET A 58 3.47 -10.88 -24.83
N GLY A 59 2.78 -10.64 -25.96
CA GLY A 59 3.39 -10.56 -27.27
C GLY A 59 4.40 -11.67 -27.57
N GLY A 60 4.00 -12.94 -27.42
CA GLY A 60 4.78 -14.09 -27.91
C GLY A 60 6.25 -14.19 -27.47
N GLN A 61 6.67 -13.60 -26.35
CA GLN A 61 8.08 -13.68 -25.93
C GLN A 61 8.38 -15.03 -25.26
N SER A 62 9.14 -15.87 -25.98
CA SER A 62 9.73 -17.11 -25.49
C SER A 62 10.74 -16.80 -24.37
N ALA A 63 10.37 -17.16 -23.14
CA ALA A 63 10.92 -16.68 -21.89
C ALA A 63 12.31 -17.22 -21.48
N LYS A 64 13.18 -17.65 -22.41
CA LYS A 64 14.44 -18.32 -22.01
C LYS A 64 15.74 -17.83 -22.65
N HIS A 65 15.70 -16.98 -23.69
CA HIS A 65 16.92 -16.55 -24.39
C HIS A 65 17.15 -15.02 -24.42
N ALA A 66 16.27 -14.24 -23.78
CA ALA A 66 16.29 -12.78 -23.89
C ALA A 66 16.51 -12.04 -22.55
N GLU A 67 16.78 -12.72 -21.44
CA GLU A 67 16.82 -12.10 -20.11
C GLU A 67 17.83 -10.96 -20.02
N THR A 68 19.05 -11.13 -20.54
CA THR A 68 20.10 -10.10 -20.47
C THR A 68 19.84 -8.92 -21.40
N MET A 69 19.19 -9.14 -22.55
CA MET A 69 18.83 -8.09 -23.50
C MET A 69 17.63 -7.29 -22.99
N ILE A 70 16.63 -7.97 -22.42
CA ILE A 70 15.48 -7.35 -21.76
C ILE A 70 15.94 -6.54 -20.55
N LEU A 71 16.86 -7.05 -19.73
CA LEU A 71 17.43 -6.31 -18.60
C LEU A 71 18.08 -4.99 -19.03
N LYS A 72 18.87 -5.00 -20.12
CA LYS A 72 19.47 -3.76 -20.66
C LYS A 72 18.42 -2.81 -21.22
N LEU A 73 17.38 -3.31 -21.89
CA LEU A 73 16.27 -2.51 -22.39
C LEU A 73 15.52 -1.82 -21.25
N VAL A 74 15.19 -2.55 -20.18
CA VAL A 74 14.51 -2.01 -19.00
C VAL A 74 15.38 -1.00 -18.25
N LEU A 75 16.68 -1.27 -18.10
CA LEU A 75 17.62 -0.36 -17.44
C LEU A 75 17.92 0.92 -18.23
N CYS A 76 17.69 0.93 -19.55
CA CYS A 76 17.84 2.12 -20.37
C CYS A 76 16.51 2.89 -20.57
N ASP A 77 15.40 2.39 -20.04
CA ASP A 77 14.10 3.04 -20.18
C ASP A 77 13.92 4.15 -19.14
N TRP A 78 13.87 5.40 -19.62
CA TRP A 78 13.65 6.59 -18.79
C TRP A 78 12.31 6.55 -18.03
N GLN A 79 11.29 5.84 -18.54
CA GLN A 79 9.98 5.73 -17.89
C GLN A 79 10.07 4.96 -16.59
N VAL A 80 10.93 3.93 -16.53
CA VAL A 80 11.16 3.12 -15.32
C VAL A 80 11.78 3.98 -14.21
N TYR A 81 12.71 4.87 -14.54
CA TYR A 81 13.31 5.77 -13.57
C TYR A 81 12.32 6.80 -13.05
N LEU A 82 11.47 7.38 -13.93
CA LEU A 82 10.42 8.28 -13.48
C LEU A 82 9.42 7.60 -12.55
N GLN A 83 8.99 6.39 -12.89
CA GLN A 83 8.09 5.60 -12.06
C GLN A 83 8.74 5.30 -10.70
N SER A 84 10.02 4.99 -10.69
CA SER A 84 10.81 4.76 -9.47
C SER A 84 10.89 6.01 -8.60
N ILE A 85 11.11 7.19 -9.18
CA ILE A 85 11.16 8.47 -8.45
C ILE A 85 9.81 8.80 -7.81
N ILE A 86 8.71 8.63 -8.56
CA ILE A 86 7.34 8.83 -8.05
C ILE A 86 7.06 7.85 -6.91
N TYR A 87 7.52 6.61 -7.03
CA TYR A 87 7.33 5.61 -5.99
C TYR A 87 8.15 5.92 -4.72
N ILE A 88 9.40 6.37 -4.88
CA ILE A 88 10.26 6.80 -3.76
C ILE A 88 9.63 8.00 -3.05
N SER A 89 9.12 8.99 -3.79
CA SER A 89 8.53 10.20 -3.20
C SER A 89 7.28 9.89 -2.37
N ALA A 90 6.52 8.85 -2.70
CA ALA A 90 5.38 8.39 -1.90
C ALA A 90 5.81 7.49 -0.73
N THR A 91 6.80 6.63 -0.95
CA THR A 91 7.18 5.60 0.03
C THR A 91 8.00 6.16 1.19
N MET A 92 8.93 7.09 0.93
CA MET A 92 9.76 7.71 1.97
C MET A 92 8.92 8.40 3.07
N PRO A 93 7.97 9.29 2.73
CA PRO A 93 7.15 9.96 3.73
C PRO A 93 6.20 9.01 4.47
N ASN A 94 5.73 7.93 3.81
CA ASN A 94 4.93 6.89 4.45
C ASN A 94 5.70 6.22 5.61
N TYR A 95 6.94 5.80 5.34
CA TYR A 95 7.79 5.21 6.38
C TYR A 95 8.17 6.23 7.45
N GLY A 96 8.51 7.46 7.04
CA GLY A 96 8.80 8.56 7.98
C GLY A 96 7.68 8.78 8.98
N LEU A 97 6.43 8.82 8.53
CA LEU A 97 5.26 8.92 9.41
C LEU A 97 5.11 7.69 10.32
N LYS A 98 5.23 6.48 9.79
CA LYS A 98 5.14 5.25 10.61
C LYS A 98 6.14 5.23 11.76
N PHE A 99 7.38 5.67 11.52
CA PHE A 99 8.41 5.74 12.55
C PHE A 99 8.23 6.90 13.53
N THR A 100 7.72 8.04 13.07
CA THR A 100 7.51 9.23 13.91
C THR A 100 6.18 9.24 14.65
N MET A 101 5.22 8.36 14.30
CA MET A 101 3.93 8.22 14.98
C MET A 101 4.04 8.09 16.51
N PRO A 102 4.91 7.23 17.07
CA PRO A 102 5.09 7.13 18.52
C PRO A 102 5.63 8.41 19.15
N GLN A 103 6.48 9.15 18.44
CA GLN A 103 7.00 10.44 18.92
C GLN A 103 5.91 11.51 18.90
N ILE A 104 5.17 11.64 17.80
CA ILE A 104 4.06 12.60 17.65
C ILE A 104 3.03 12.39 18.77
N THR A 105 2.68 11.14 19.05
CA THR A 105 1.69 10.80 20.08
C THR A 105 2.20 11.07 21.50
N LYS A 106 3.49 10.88 21.76
CA LYS A 106 4.14 11.32 23.01
C LYS A 106 4.10 12.85 23.16
N TYR A 107 4.33 13.61 22.09
CA TYR A 107 4.23 15.08 22.10
C TYR A 107 2.79 15.58 22.32
N MET A 108 1.79 14.84 21.84
CA MET A 108 0.37 15.11 22.06
C MET A 108 -0.13 14.73 23.47
N GLY A 109 0.71 14.13 24.32
CA GLY A 109 0.36 13.76 25.70
C GLY A 109 -0.47 12.48 25.84
N TYR A 110 -0.67 11.73 24.75
CA TYR A 110 -1.39 10.45 24.79
C TYR A 110 -0.45 9.30 25.16
N THR A 111 -0.96 8.35 25.94
CA THR A 111 -0.27 7.08 26.22
C THR A 111 -0.15 6.24 24.94
N SER A 112 0.95 5.49 24.79
CA SER A 112 1.26 4.74 23.55
C SER A 112 0.17 3.76 23.09
N ALA A 113 -0.70 3.31 24.00
CA ALA A 113 -1.87 2.48 23.66
C ALA A 113 -3.01 3.31 23.03
N ASN A 114 -3.37 4.45 23.64
CA ASN A 114 -4.41 5.34 23.12
C ASN A 114 -3.99 6.00 21.80
N ALA A 115 -2.69 6.26 21.67
CA ALA A 115 -2.04 6.70 20.45
C ALA A 115 -2.31 5.78 19.26
N GLN A 116 -2.18 4.46 19.44
CA GLN A 116 -2.44 3.47 18.38
C GLN A 116 -3.93 3.36 18.05
N LEU A 117 -4.83 3.58 19.03
CA LEU A 117 -6.27 3.64 18.74
C LEU A 117 -6.62 4.87 17.90
N LEU A 118 -5.96 6.01 18.14
CA LEU A 118 -6.12 7.23 17.37
C LEU A 118 -5.60 7.15 15.94
N THR A 119 -4.75 6.17 15.60
CA THR A 119 -4.33 5.97 14.20
C THR A 119 -5.34 5.17 13.37
N ILE A 120 -6.27 4.45 14.02
CA ILE A 120 -7.27 3.62 13.33
C ILE A 120 -8.14 4.46 12.36
N PRO A 121 -8.74 5.60 12.76
CA PRO A 121 -9.56 6.38 11.84
C PRO A 121 -8.81 6.89 10.59
N PRO A 122 -7.59 7.44 10.68
CA PRO A 122 -6.76 7.76 9.51
C PRO A 122 -6.58 6.57 8.55
N TYR A 123 -6.30 5.37 9.07
CA TYR A 123 -6.16 4.17 8.23
C TYR A 123 -7.48 3.80 7.53
N CYS A 124 -8.61 3.86 8.24
CA CYS A 124 -9.93 3.58 7.63
C CYS A 124 -10.25 4.57 6.51
N ILE A 125 -10.00 5.86 6.73
CA ILE A 125 -10.22 6.90 5.70
C ILE A 125 -9.26 6.69 4.53
N GLY A 126 -8.00 6.35 4.78
CA GLY A 126 -7.03 5.99 3.75
C GLY A 126 -7.46 4.79 2.90
N ALA A 127 -8.02 3.75 3.53
CA ALA A 127 -8.56 2.58 2.83
C ALA A 127 -9.75 2.94 1.92
N ILE A 128 -10.67 3.78 2.41
CA ILE A 128 -11.80 4.28 1.61
C ILE A 128 -11.30 5.13 0.44
N SER A 129 -10.33 6.01 0.66
CA SER A 129 -9.71 6.84 -0.39
C SER A 129 -9.04 5.98 -1.45
N ALA A 130 -8.29 4.95 -1.05
CA ALA A 130 -7.64 4.03 -1.97
C ALA A 130 -8.66 3.28 -2.84
N PHE A 131 -9.75 2.81 -2.24
CA PHE A 131 -10.83 2.14 -2.95
C PHE A 131 -11.51 3.06 -3.96
N LEU A 132 -11.87 4.28 -3.54
CA LEU A 132 -12.48 5.27 -4.43
C LEU A 132 -11.53 5.61 -5.58
N SER A 133 -10.26 5.88 -5.28
CA SER A 133 -9.26 6.21 -6.29
C SER A 133 -9.08 5.07 -7.30
N ALA A 134 -9.05 3.81 -6.86
CA ALA A 134 -8.99 2.66 -7.77
C ALA A 134 -10.19 2.61 -8.72
N VAL A 135 -11.43 2.75 -8.20
CA VAL A 135 -12.65 2.76 -9.02
C VAL A 135 -12.66 3.93 -10.01
N PHE A 136 -12.23 5.11 -9.59
CA PHE A 136 -12.18 6.28 -10.46
C PHE A 136 -11.06 6.20 -11.51
N ALA A 137 -9.89 5.67 -11.15
CA ALA A 137 -8.77 5.46 -12.06
C ALA A 137 -9.13 4.46 -13.17
N ASP A 138 -9.82 3.37 -12.83
CA ASP A 138 -10.29 2.37 -13.80
C ASP A 138 -11.32 2.95 -14.78
N ARG A 139 -12.18 3.86 -14.32
CA ARG A 139 -13.18 4.51 -15.18
C ARG A 139 -12.60 5.55 -16.13
N LEU A 140 -11.61 6.32 -15.67
CA LEU A 140 -11.17 7.51 -16.40
C LEU A 140 -10.07 7.23 -17.44
N LYS A 141 -9.38 6.07 -17.40
CA LYS A 141 -8.24 5.68 -18.28
C LYS A 141 -7.06 6.67 -18.33
N TRP A 142 -7.24 7.90 -17.85
CA TRP A 142 -6.26 8.96 -17.67
C TRP A 142 -5.75 8.94 -16.23
N ARG A 143 -4.50 8.46 -16.07
CA ARG A 143 -3.90 8.19 -14.76
C ARG A 143 -3.08 9.35 -14.19
N MET A 144 -2.58 10.25 -15.05
CA MET A 144 -1.75 11.39 -14.62
C MET A 144 -2.41 12.30 -13.57
N PRO A 145 -3.70 12.68 -13.68
CA PRO A 145 -4.31 13.60 -12.70
C PRO A 145 -4.40 13.01 -11.29
N PHE A 146 -4.58 11.68 -11.17
CA PHE A 146 -4.65 11.00 -9.88
C PHE A 146 -3.30 10.96 -9.18
N ILE A 147 -2.22 10.72 -9.93
CA ILE A 147 -0.86 10.68 -9.39
C ILE A 147 -0.42 12.08 -8.97
N VAL A 148 -0.59 13.06 -9.85
CA VAL A 148 -0.16 14.45 -9.57
C VAL A 148 -1.02 15.08 -8.47
N GLY A 149 -2.33 14.85 -8.49
CA GLY A 149 -3.25 15.34 -7.46
C GLY A 149 -2.97 14.74 -6.08
N ALA A 150 -2.71 13.45 -5.98
CA ALA A 150 -2.34 12.84 -4.71
C ALA A 150 -1.00 13.40 -4.19
N GLN A 151 0.00 13.58 -5.07
CA GLN A 151 1.31 14.12 -4.68
C GLN A 151 1.24 15.58 -4.21
N THR A 152 0.38 16.43 -4.81
CA THR A 152 0.20 17.81 -4.35
C THR A 152 -0.48 17.87 -2.98
N ILE A 153 -1.46 17.00 -2.72
CA ILE A 153 -2.13 16.98 -1.42
C ILE A 153 -1.19 16.43 -0.34
N VAL A 154 -0.35 15.43 -0.63
CA VAL A 154 0.74 14.98 0.26
C VAL A 154 1.68 16.14 0.59
N LEU A 155 2.09 16.93 -0.41
CA LEU A 155 2.98 18.07 -0.19
C LEU A 155 2.34 19.10 0.74
N ILE A 156 1.07 19.44 0.52
CA ILE A 156 0.30 20.34 1.39
C ILE A 156 0.20 19.78 2.81
N ALA A 157 -0.11 18.49 2.96
CA ALA A 157 -0.23 17.84 4.26
C ALA A 157 1.09 17.89 5.05
N PHE A 158 2.22 17.59 4.40
CA PHE A 158 3.53 17.70 5.02
C PHE A 158 3.92 19.15 5.32
N SER A 159 3.61 20.12 4.46
CA SER A 159 3.84 21.54 4.76
C SER A 159 3.09 21.99 6.02
N ILE A 160 1.85 21.55 6.22
CA ILE A 160 1.07 21.84 7.44
C ILE A 160 1.71 21.19 8.66
N LEU A 161 2.12 19.91 8.55
CA LEU A 161 2.75 19.18 9.65
C LEU A 161 4.10 19.79 10.07
N PHE A 162 4.94 20.19 9.11
CA PHE A 162 6.22 20.85 9.39
C PHE A 162 6.04 22.26 9.98
N ALA A 163 5.10 23.05 9.45
CA ALA A 163 4.84 24.40 9.96
C ALA A 163 4.26 24.41 11.38
N LYS A 164 3.55 23.35 11.78
CA LYS A 164 2.96 23.21 13.12
C LYS A 164 3.75 22.29 14.05
N ALA A 165 4.95 21.85 13.65
CA ALA A 165 5.81 20.99 14.45
C ALA A 165 6.37 21.68 15.70
N SER A 166 6.53 23.02 15.71
CA SER A 166 7.01 23.77 16.88
C SER A 166 5.94 23.93 17.97
N ASP A 167 4.66 24.01 17.59
CA ASP A 167 3.53 24.33 18.49
C ASP A 167 2.48 23.19 18.55
N ILE A 168 2.95 21.93 18.58
CA ILE A 168 2.09 20.73 18.58
C ILE A 168 1.08 20.74 19.74
N LYS A 169 1.47 21.31 20.90
CA LYS A 169 0.62 21.33 22.10
C LYS A 169 -0.57 22.28 21.98
N ASP A 170 -0.46 23.35 21.21
CA ASP A 170 -1.52 24.36 21.09
C ASP A 170 -2.54 24.01 20.00
N ASN A 171 -2.22 23.07 19.09
CA ASN A 171 -3.02 22.77 17.90
C ASN A 171 -3.14 21.27 17.58
N ILE A 172 -3.49 20.45 18.58
CA ILE A 172 -3.62 18.97 18.45
C ILE A 172 -4.57 18.57 17.31
N SER A 173 -5.69 19.27 17.12
CA SER A 173 -6.70 18.98 16.09
C SER A 173 -6.18 19.20 14.67
N LEU A 174 -5.38 20.25 14.44
CA LEU A 174 -4.78 20.56 13.14
C LEU A 174 -3.68 19.57 12.76
N CYS A 175 -2.85 19.14 13.72
CA CYS A 175 -1.86 18.09 13.49
C CYS A 175 -2.54 16.74 13.18
N TYR A 176 -3.63 16.41 13.86
CA TYR A 176 -4.39 15.18 13.58
C TYR A 176 -5.04 15.22 12.19
N PHE A 177 -5.59 16.37 11.79
CA PHE A 177 -6.10 16.57 10.44
C PHE A 177 -5.01 16.42 9.37
N GLY A 178 -3.81 16.99 9.59
CA GLY A 178 -2.66 16.82 8.70
C GLY A 178 -2.22 15.36 8.56
N VAL A 179 -2.27 14.58 9.64
CA VAL A 179 -2.03 13.13 9.60
C VAL A 179 -3.11 12.45 8.76
N VAL A 180 -4.40 12.67 9.05
CA VAL A 180 -5.50 12.08 8.28
C VAL A 180 -5.38 12.38 6.79
N LEU A 181 -5.08 13.64 6.43
CA LEU A 181 -4.90 14.07 5.04
C LEU A 181 -3.75 13.30 4.38
N THR A 182 -2.64 13.10 5.09
CA THR A 182 -1.51 12.34 4.55
C THR A 182 -1.87 10.87 4.28
N TYR A 183 -2.72 10.28 5.12
CA TYR A 183 -3.23 8.91 4.94
C TYR A 183 -4.28 8.80 3.83
N VAL A 184 -5.00 9.88 3.50
CA VAL A 184 -5.94 9.91 2.37
C VAL A 184 -5.21 9.74 1.04
N ASP A 185 -4.02 10.33 0.88
CA ASP A 185 -3.33 10.38 -0.42
C ASP A 185 -2.23 9.33 -0.62
N LEU A 186 -1.66 8.81 0.46
CA LEU A 186 -0.55 7.85 0.38
C LEU A 186 -0.93 6.51 -0.26
N TYR A 187 -2.18 6.07 -0.09
CA TYR A 187 -2.65 4.76 -0.57
C TYR A 187 -3.14 4.74 -2.04
N PRO A 188 -3.78 5.79 -2.56
CA PRO A 188 -4.10 5.95 -3.98
C PRO A 188 -2.92 5.85 -4.96
N ILE A 189 -1.69 6.19 -4.54
CA ILE A 189 -0.54 6.27 -5.44
C ILE A 189 -0.09 4.87 -5.91
N THR A 190 -0.19 3.86 -5.06
CA THR A 190 0.28 2.49 -5.34
C THR A 190 -0.46 1.80 -6.50
N PRO A 191 -1.81 1.81 -6.59
CA PRO A 191 -2.50 1.24 -7.75
C PRO A 191 -2.26 2.03 -9.03
N GLY A 192 -2.08 3.36 -8.96
CA GLY A 192 -1.75 4.18 -10.13
C GLY A 192 -0.35 3.93 -10.70
N ALA A 193 0.58 3.48 -9.85
CA ALA A 193 1.96 3.18 -10.20
C ALA A 193 2.19 1.77 -10.76
N ASN A 194 1.35 0.80 -10.37
CA ASN A 194 1.56 -0.63 -10.63
C ASN A 194 0.63 -1.22 -11.70
N ALA A 195 -0.34 -0.46 -12.21
CA ALA A 195 -1.29 -0.87 -13.24
C ALA A 195 -0.90 -0.33 -14.61
#